data_AF-A0A7Y6AHU0-F1
#
_entry.id   AF-A0A7Y6AHU0-F1
#
_cell.length_a   1.000
_cell.length_b   1.000
_cell.length_c   1.000
_cell.angle_alpha   90.00
_cell.angle_beta   90.00
_cell.angle_gamma   90.00
#
_symmetry.space_group_name_H-M   'P 1'
#
loop_
_entity.id
_entity.type
_entity.pdbx_description
1 polymer ?
#
loop_
_entity_poly.entity_id
_entity_poly.type
_entity_poly.pdbx_seq_one_letter_code
_entity_poly.pdbx_strand_id
1 'polypeptide(L)'
;MGKNQKLLALANGFLGALAARGVTDIATDNIAFEGPFLAAWRQWQPTVRSPEILPKIEFGGVNQPRNIIFRVDRSTSPFKNVRSEGLDPNPHNSKPEEFLADWCTDLPVSDWLNLADLFLQEVDARNARAADRS
;
A
#
# COMPACT_ATOMS: atom_id res chain seq x y z
N MET A 1 -11.76 2.89 16.19
CA MET A 1 -10.46 2.29 15.80
C MET A 1 -9.31 3.24 16.14
N GLY A 2 -8.27 2.76 16.82
CA GLY A 2 -7.11 3.60 17.19
C GLY A 2 -6.22 3.96 15.99
N LYS A 3 -5.49 5.08 16.05
CA LYS A 3 -4.65 5.58 14.93
C LYS A 3 -3.67 4.55 14.36
N ASN A 4 -3.00 3.77 15.23
CA ASN A 4 -2.06 2.74 14.81
C ASN A 4 -2.72 1.58 14.05
N GLN A 5 -3.99 1.30 14.35
CA GLN A 5 -4.76 0.25 13.69
C GLN A 5 -5.24 0.69 12.30
N LYS A 6 -5.56 1.98 12.12
CA LYS A 6 -5.87 2.55 10.79
C LYS A 6 -4.69 2.50 9.83
N LEU A 7 -3.49 2.84 10.29
CA LEU A 7 -2.30 2.75 9.46
C LEU A 7 -1.97 1.29 9.11
N LEU A 8 -2.20 0.36 10.03
CA LEU A 8 -2.02 -1.07 9.76
C LEU A 8 -3.04 -1.58 8.75
N ALA A 9 -4.32 -1.22 8.87
CA ALA A 9 -5.36 -1.58 7.92
C ALA A 9 -5.04 -1.03 6.52
N LEU A 10 -4.63 0.24 6.43
CA LEU A 10 -4.17 0.85 5.19
C LEU A 10 -2.99 0.09 4.58
N ALA A 11 -2.00 -0.27 5.38
CA ALA A 11 -0.83 -1.01 4.91
C ALA A 11 -1.20 -2.41 4.43
N ASN A 12 -2.00 -3.15 5.18
CA ASN A 12 -2.47 -4.47 4.79
C ASN A 12 -3.30 -4.41 3.50
N GLY A 13 -4.23 -3.46 3.37
CA GLY A 13 -5.05 -3.29 2.17
C GLY A 13 -4.21 -2.94 0.94
N PHE A 14 -3.28 -2.00 1.09
CA PHE A 14 -2.39 -1.63 0.00
C PHE A 14 -1.45 -2.76 -0.44
N LEU A 15 -0.79 -3.44 0.50
CA LEU A 15 0.14 -4.53 0.19
C LEU A 15 -0.61 -5.76 -0.35
N GLY A 16 -1.79 -6.07 0.19
CA GLY A 16 -2.66 -7.12 -0.36
C GLY A 16 -3.09 -6.84 -1.80
N ALA A 17 -3.38 -5.58 -2.14
CA ALA A 17 -3.69 -5.21 -3.51
C ALA A 17 -2.49 -5.30 -4.45
N LEU A 18 -1.28 -4.95 -3.98
CA LEU A 18 -0.07 -5.17 -4.78
C LEU A 18 0.18 -6.67 -5.01
N ALA A 19 -0.01 -7.51 -3.99
CA ALA A 19 0.09 -8.96 -4.14
C ALA A 19 -0.97 -9.50 -5.14
N ALA A 20 -2.20 -8.97 -5.12
CA ALA A 20 -3.24 -9.30 -6.10
C ALA A 20 -2.85 -8.91 -7.54
N ARG A 21 -1.99 -7.90 -7.72
CA ARG A 21 -1.40 -7.54 -9.01
C ARG A 21 -0.15 -8.34 -9.38
N GLY A 22 0.19 -9.37 -8.60
CA GLY A 22 1.36 -10.21 -8.84
C GLY A 22 2.69 -9.53 -8.49
N VAL A 23 2.65 -8.43 -7.73
CA VAL A 23 3.86 -7.77 -7.25
C VAL A 23 4.47 -8.63 -6.14
N THR A 24 5.70 -9.07 -6.34
CA THR A 24 6.43 -9.90 -5.36
C THR A 24 7.44 -9.11 -4.56
N ASP A 25 7.87 -7.95 -5.06
CA ASP A 25 8.85 -7.09 -4.41
C ASP A 25 8.45 -5.61 -4.57
N ILE A 26 8.76 -4.81 -3.56
CA ILE A 26 8.51 -3.38 -3.55
C ILE A 26 9.78 -2.66 -3.15
N ALA A 27 10.05 -1.52 -3.81
CA ALA A 27 11.14 -0.67 -3.37
C ALA A 27 10.88 -0.21 -1.92
N THR A 28 11.77 -0.58 -1.01
CA THR A 28 11.67 -0.22 0.41
C THR A 28 12.50 1.01 0.76
N ASP A 29 13.27 1.54 -0.19
CA ASP A 29 13.93 2.82 -0.02
C ASP A 29 12.89 3.96 -0.02
N ASN A 30 13.07 4.91 0.89
CA ASN A 30 12.09 5.97 1.11
C ASN A 30 11.83 6.79 -0.16
N ILE A 31 12.84 7.01 -1.02
CA ILE A 31 12.71 7.90 -2.18
C ILE A 31 11.94 7.23 -3.32
N ALA A 32 12.22 5.96 -3.61
CA ALA A 32 11.53 5.21 -4.65
C ALA A 32 10.09 4.86 -4.25
N PHE A 33 9.81 4.75 -2.95
CA PHE A 33 8.45 4.49 -2.46
C PHE A 33 7.60 5.76 -2.29
N GLU A 34 8.08 6.76 -1.53
CA GLU A 34 7.25 7.87 -1.07
C GLU A 34 6.70 8.73 -2.22
N GLY A 35 7.52 8.96 -3.25
CA GLY A 35 7.13 9.76 -4.42
C GLY A 35 5.94 9.15 -5.17
N PRO A 36 6.09 7.93 -5.73
CA PRO A 36 5.00 7.24 -6.41
C PRO A 36 3.77 7.04 -5.53
N PHE A 37 3.95 6.66 -4.26
CA PHE A 37 2.83 6.50 -3.34
C PHE A 37 2.05 7.81 -3.14
N LEU A 38 2.72 8.95 -2.92
CA LEU A 38 2.03 10.23 -2.74
C LEU A 38 1.31 10.68 -4.01
N ALA A 39 1.89 10.43 -5.18
CA ALA A 39 1.25 10.74 -6.46
C ALA A 39 -0.02 9.90 -6.65
N ALA A 40 0.06 8.59 -6.40
CA ALA A 40 -1.09 7.69 -6.43
C ALA A 40 -2.16 8.09 -5.39
N TRP A 41 -1.75 8.36 -4.15
CA TRP A 41 -2.66 8.75 -3.06
C TRP A 41 -3.47 10.01 -3.36
N ARG A 42 -2.87 11.00 -4.03
CA ARG A 42 -3.55 12.23 -4.44
C ARG A 42 -4.58 11.99 -5.54
N GLN A 43 -4.25 11.13 -6.49
CA GLN A 43 -5.11 10.76 -7.62
C GLN A 43 -6.24 9.81 -7.22
N TRP A 44 -6.01 9.00 -6.19
CA TRP A 44 -6.94 7.97 -5.75
C TRP A 44 -8.28 8.56 -5.31
N GLN A 45 -9.36 8.08 -5.90
CA GLN A 45 -10.74 8.47 -5.59
C GLN A 45 -11.50 7.26 -5.02
N PRO A 46 -11.26 6.89 -3.74
CA PRO A 46 -11.97 5.78 -3.13
C PRO A 46 -13.45 6.10 -2.98
N THR A 47 -14.27 5.04 -2.96
CA THR A 47 -15.71 5.10 -2.70
C THR A 47 -16.00 5.79 -1.37
N VAL A 48 -15.14 5.60 -0.37
CA VAL A 48 -15.25 6.27 0.95
C VAL A 48 -13.97 7.02 1.29
N ARG A 49 -14.07 8.35 1.44
CA ARG A 49 -12.96 9.23 1.85
C ARG A 49 -13.22 9.85 3.22
N SER A 50 -13.27 9.00 4.26
CA SER A 50 -13.46 9.42 5.64
C SER A 50 -12.15 9.35 6.43
N PRO A 51 -11.75 10.39 7.19
CA PRO A 51 -10.62 10.34 8.13
C PRO A 51 -10.75 9.26 9.20
N GLU A 52 -11.96 8.74 9.41
CA GLU A 52 -12.22 7.64 10.32
C GLU A 52 -11.68 6.31 9.79
N ILE A 53 -11.65 6.16 8.47
CA ILE A 53 -11.22 4.96 7.76
C ILE A 53 -9.82 5.17 7.17
N LEU A 54 -9.67 6.21 6.34
CA LEU A 54 -8.43 6.56 5.65
C LEU A 54 -7.71 7.69 6.39
N PRO A 55 -6.56 7.42 7.05
CA PRO A 55 -5.80 8.48 7.68
C PRO A 55 -5.26 9.43 6.60
N LYS A 56 -5.22 10.73 6.90
CA LYS A 56 -4.55 11.71 6.05
C LYS A 56 -3.06 11.36 5.94
N ILE A 57 -2.55 11.15 4.73
CA ILE A 57 -1.14 10.88 4.42
C ILE A 57 -0.55 12.11 3.74
N GLU A 58 0.54 12.66 4.30
CA GLU A 58 1.20 13.87 3.78
C GLU A 58 2.72 13.79 3.99
N PHE A 59 3.47 14.36 3.04
CA PHE A 59 4.93 14.51 3.19
C PHE A 59 5.26 15.46 4.34
N GLY A 60 6.23 15.09 5.19
CA GLY A 60 6.58 15.86 6.39
C GLY A 60 5.50 15.92 7.47
N GLY A 61 4.34 15.30 7.23
CA GLY A 61 3.23 15.24 8.16
C GLY A 61 3.40 14.16 9.23
N VAL A 62 2.38 14.02 10.06
CA VAL A 62 2.36 13.03 11.15
C VAL A 62 2.24 11.60 10.63
N ASN A 63 1.50 11.38 9.53
CA ASN A 63 1.45 10.10 8.83
C ASN A 63 2.16 10.26 7.49
N GLN A 64 3.35 9.67 7.39
CA GLN A 64 4.17 9.71 6.19
C GLN A 64 3.96 8.44 5.38
N PRO A 65 4.11 8.48 4.04
CA PRO A 65 3.94 7.31 3.19
C PRO A 65 4.81 6.13 3.61
N ARG A 66 6.06 6.39 3.99
CA ARG A 66 6.97 5.35 4.51
C ARG A 66 6.41 4.58 5.70
N ASN A 67 5.54 5.20 6.50
CA ASN A 67 4.94 4.51 7.63
C ASN A 67 4.05 3.35 7.16
N ILE A 68 3.56 3.34 5.94
CA ILE A 68 2.74 2.23 5.41
C ILE A 68 3.58 0.95 5.35
N ILE A 69 4.80 1.02 4.80
CA ILE A 69 5.71 -0.13 4.75
C ILE A 69 6.36 -0.45 6.10
N PHE A 70 6.48 0.51 7.01
CA PHE A 70 7.08 0.28 8.34
C PHE A 70 6.07 -0.18 9.40
N ARG A 71 4.76 -0.07 9.17
CA ARG A 71 3.72 -0.41 10.18
C ARG A 71 3.28 -1.86 10.18
N VAL A 72 3.65 -2.62 9.16
CA VAL A 72 3.35 -4.05 9.08
C VAL A 72 4.23 -4.91 9.98
N ASP A 73 5.19 -4.32 10.70
CA ASP A 73 6.07 -5.00 11.67
C ASP A 73 5.35 -5.75 12.81
N ARG A 74 4.03 -5.55 12.95
CA ARG A 74 3.20 -6.26 13.91
C ARG A 74 2.99 -7.71 13.49
N SER A 75 3.07 -8.62 14.47
CA SER A 75 2.85 -10.07 14.29
C SER A 75 1.52 -10.44 13.63
N THR A 76 0.54 -9.55 13.68
CA THR A 76 -0.81 -9.72 13.12
C THR A 76 -0.93 -9.35 11.64
N SER A 77 0.12 -8.79 11.01
CA SER A 77 0.14 -8.55 9.58
C SER A 77 0.72 -9.77 8.85
N PRO A 78 0.10 -10.23 7.74
CA PRO A 78 0.74 -11.21 6.87
C PRO A 78 1.99 -10.64 6.18
N PHE A 79 2.11 -9.32 6.10
CA PHE A 79 3.21 -8.63 5.43
C PHE A 79 4.34 -8.17 6.36
N LYS A 80 4.41 -8.72 7.58
CA LYS A 80 5.43 -8.34 8.58
C LYS A 80 6.88 -8.48 8.10
N ASN A 81 7.11 -9.40 7.16
CA ASN A 81 8.43 -9.68 6.60
C ASN A 81 8.64 -9.02 5.22
N VAL A 82 7.77 -8.10 4.78
CA VAL A 82 7.82 -7.55 3.41
C VAL A 82 9.16 -6.94 3.02
N ARG A 83 9.91 -6.43 4.00
CA ARG A 83 11.23 -5.82 3.77
C ARG A 83 12.36 -6.83 3.54
N SER A 84 12.19 -8.07 4.01
CA SER A 84 13.21 -9.12 3.90
C SER A 84 12.82 -10.26 2.97
N GLU A 85 11.52 -10.53 2.83
CA GLU A 85 10.98 -11.69 2.10
C GLU A 85 10.10 -11.28 0.91
N GLY A 86 9.84 -9.97 0.73
CA GLY A 86 8.93 -9.47 -0.30
C GLY A 86 7.45 -9.62 0.07
N LEU A 87 6.58 -9.35 -0.88
CA LEU A 87 5.12 -9.47 -0.70
C LEU A 87 4.73 -10.95 -0.66
N ASP A 88 4.02 -11.36 0.40
CA ASP A 88 3.44 -12.69 0.49
C ASP A 88 2.36 -12.86 -0.61
N PRO A 89 2.51 -13.80 -1.54
CA PRO A 89 1.51 -14.05 -2.58
C PRO A 89 0.24 -14.73 -2.04
N ASN A 90 0.26 -15.26 -0.81
CA ASN A 90 -0.87 -15.93 -0.17
C ASN A 90 -1.09 -15.41 1.27
N PRO A 91 -1.40 -14.10 1.44
CA PRO A 91 -1.57 -13.52 2.76
C PRO A 91 -2.66 -14.25 3.55
N HIS A 92 -2.34 -14.65 4.79
CA HIS A 92 -3.21 -15.47 5.64
C HIS A 92 -3.64 -16.81 5.02
N ASN A 93 -2.80 -17.43 4.18
CA ASN A 93 -3.11 -18.67 3.46
C ASN A 93 -4.34 -18.57 2.54
N SER A 94 -4.61 -17.36 2.04
CA SER A 94 -5.72 -17.08 1.13
C SER A 94 -5.21 -16.36 -0.11
N LYS A 95 -6.01 -16.33 -1.19
CA LYS A 95 -5.66 -15.48 -2.34
C LYS A 95 -5.67 -14.01 -1.92
N PRO A 96 -4.83 -13.15 -2.52
CA PRO A 96 -4.79 -11.73 -2.15
C PRO A 96 -6.15 -11.02 -2.21
N GLU A 97 -7.00 -11.33 -3.19
CA GLU A 97 -8.35 -10.75 -3.30
C GLU A 97 -9.30 -11.25 -2.21
N GLU A 98 -9.19 -12.52 -1.83
CA GLU A 98 -9.95 -13.12 -0.71
C GLU A 98 -9.51 -12.48 0.61
N PHE A 99 -8.20 -12.31 0.81
CA PHE A 99 -7.65 -11.58 1.94
C PHE A 99 -8.21 -10.15 2.03
N LEU A 100 -8.26 -9.43 0.91
CA LEU A 100 -8.81 -8.07 0.88
C LEU A 100 -10.29 -8.06 1.26
N ALA A 101 -11.07 -9.01 0.74
CA ALA A 101 -12.49 -9.11 1.03
C ALA A 101 -12.77 -9.46 2.51
N ASP A 102 -11.98 -10.34 3.10
CA ASP A 102 -12.23 -10.88 4.44
C ASP A 102 -11.57 -10.07 5.56
N TRP A 103 -10.41 -9.46 5.29
CA TRP A 103 -9.58 -8.82 6.31
C TRP A 103 -9.43 -7.30 6.14
N CYS A 104 -9.72 -6.74 4.95
CA CYS A 104 -9.59 -5.31 4.66
C CYS A 104 -10.96 -4.68 4.31
N THR A 105 -11.98 -5.00 5.11
CA THR A 105 -13.40 -4.70 4.88
C THR A 105 -13.78 -3.22 4.98
N ASP A 106 -12.86 -2.37 5.44
CA ASP A 106 -13.02 -0.92 5.54
C ASP A 106 -13.27 -0.25 4.17
N LEU A 107 -12.83 -0.87 3.07
CA LEU A 107 -13.07 -0.43 1.70
C LEU A 107 -13.34 -1.64 0.78
N PRO A 108 -14.09 -1.44 -0.31
CA PRO A 108 -14.23 -2.46 -1.34
C PRO A 108 -12.88 -2.91 -1.92
N VAL A 109 -12.77 -4.18 -2.30
CA VAL A 109 -11.58 -4.73 -2.96
C VAL A 109 -11.16 -3.87 -4.17
N SER A 110 -12.12 -3.38 -4.95
CA SER A 110 -11.86 -2.51 -6.11
C SER A 110 -11.13 -1.22 -5.78
N ASP A 111 -11.39 -0.63 -4.60
CA ASP A 111 -10.73 0.62 -4.18
C ASP A 111 -9.26 0.35 -3.87
N TRP A 112 -8.96 -0.78 -3.22
CA TRP A 112 -7.59 -1.21 -2.94
C TRP A 112 -6.82 -1.52 -4.21
N LEU A 113 -7.44 -2.27 -5.13
CA LEU A 113 -6.84 -2.57 -6.43
C LEU A 113 -6.58 -1.31 -7.24
N ASN A 114 -7.48 -0.33 -7.21
CA ASN A 114 -7.28 0.94 -7.90
C ASN A 114 -6.08 1.74 -7.34
N LEU A 115 -5.89 1.74 -6.02
CA LEU A 115 -4.71 2.37 -5.41
C LEU A 115 -3.41 1.67 -5.84
N ALA A 116 -3.40 0.34 -5.89
CA ALA A 116 -2.25 -0.43 -6.38
C ALA A 116 -1.95 -0.10 -7.85
N ASP A 117 -2.97 -0.03 -8.71
CA ASP A 117 -2.80 0.30 -10.13
C ASP A 117 -2.20 1.70 -10.31
N LEU A 118 -2.72 2.70 -9.59
CA LEU A 118 -2.18 4.07 -9.61
C LEU A 118 -0.74 4.11 -9.12
N PHE A 119 -0.41 3.35 -8.08
CA PHE A 119 0.97 3.26 -7.59
C PHE A 119 1.92 2.67 -8.64
N LEU A 120 1.54 1.56 -9.28
CA LEU A 120 2.35 0.92 -10.31
C LEU A 120 2.56 1.84 -11.52
N GLN A 121 1.52 2.55 -11.96
CA GLN A 121 1.65 3.57 -13.01
C GLN A 121 2.68 4.66 -12.65
N GLU A 122 2.68 5.13 -11.40
CA GLU A 122 3.64 6.15 -10.95
C GLU A 122 5.07 5.61 -10.81
N VAL A 123 5.23 4.33 -10.42
CA VAL A 123 6.52 3.63 -10.41
C VAL A 123 7.07 3.53 -11.84
N ASP A 124 6.25 3.08 -12.79
CA ASP A 124 6.64 2.96 -14.20
C ASP A 124 7.02 4.32 -14.80
N ALA A 125 6.19 5.35 -14.55
CA ALA A 125 6.46 6.71 -15.01
C ALA A 125 7.76 7.28 -14.42
N ARG A 126 8.09 6.95 -13.17
CA ARG A 126 9.35 7.34 -12.53
C ARG A 126 10.53 6.64 -13.19
N ASN A 127 10.43 5.33 -13.41
CA ASN A 127 11.50 4.52 -13.98
C ASN A 127 11.81 4.93 -15.43
N ALA A 128 10.78 5.23 -16.23
CA ALA A 128 10.94 5.78 -17.58
C ALA A 128 11.73 7.10 -17.57
N ARG A 129 11.37 8.04 -16.67
CA ARG A 129 12.07 9.32 -16.52
C ARG A 129 13.54 9.19 -16.06
N ALA A 130 13.87 8.12 -15.35
CA ALA A 130 15.24 7.84 -14.92
C ALA A 130 16.09 7.27 -16.08
N ALA A 131 15.48 6.43 -16.93
CA ALA A 131 16.13 5.88 -18.12
C ALA A 131 16.49 6.97 -19.14
N ASP A 132 15.61 7.97 -19.35
CA ASP A 132 15.87 9.09 -20.29
C ASP A 132 17.02 10.03 -19.85
N ARG A 133 17.48 9.90 -18.60
CA ARG A 133 18.54 10.74 -18.01
C ARG A 133 19.91 10.03 -17.92
N SER A 134 19.97 8.77 -18.30
CA SER A 134 21.16 7.90 -18.23
C SER A 134 21.78 7.74 -19.61
#